data_AF-K5YPM7-F1
#
_entry.id   AF-K5YPM7-F1
#
_cell.length_a   1.000
_cell.length_b   1.000
_cell.length_c   1.000
_cell.angle_alpha   90.00
_cell.angle_beta   90.00
_cell.angle_gamma   90.00
#
_symmetry.space_group_name_H-M   'P 1'
#
loop_
_entity.id
_entity.type
_entity.pdbx_description
1 polymer ?
#
loop_
_entity_poly.entity_id
_entity_poly.type
_entity_poly.pdbx_seq_one_letter_code
_entity_poly.pdbx_strand_id
1 'polypeptide(L)'
;MTEDTKERRGGRPRGARIEVWVTPEERAEIADRAERAGLSLSAYMRAAGLNHRIKSVYDLQAVGDLVRVNGDLGRVAGLLKLWLAEKPGQGARRF
;
A
#
# COMPACT_ATOMS: atom_id res chain seq x y z
N MET A 1 -58.15 -0.42 -3.74
CA MET A 1 -57.25 0.74 -3.91
C MET A 1 -56.00 0.41 -3.11
N THR A 2 -54.86 0.39 -3.80
CA THR A 2 -53.60 -0.26 -3.44
C THR A 2 -52.90 0.42 -2.26
N GLU A 3 -52.60 -0.32 -1.21
CA GLU A 3 -51.67 0.09 -0.16
C GLU A 3 -50.24 0.05 -0.71
N ASP A 4 -49.73 1.20 -1.13
CA ASP A 4 -48.31 1.40 -1.42
C ASP A 4 -47.51 1.28 -0.12
N THR A 5 -47.04 0.07 0.16
CA THR A 5 -46.00 -0.15 1.18
C THR A 5 -44.69 0.39 0.61
N LYS A 6 -44.41 1.65 0.95
CA LYS A 6 -43.20 2.37 0.55
C LYS A 6 -41.98 1.67 1.16
N GLU A 7 -41.29 0.83 0.38
CA GLU A 7 -40.03 0.23 0.78
C GLU A 7 -39.05 1.32 1.24
N ARG A 8 -38.67 1.27 2.51
CA ARG A 8 -37.65 2.15 3.07
C ARG A 8 -36.34 1.81 2.36
N ARG A 9 -35.89 2.71 1.46
CA ARG A 9 -34.58 2.67 0.81
C ARG A 9 -33.55 2.14 1.81
N GLY A 10 -32.98 0.98 1.51
CA GLY A 10 -32.14 0.21 2.43
C GLY A 10 -31.21 1.12 3.22
N GLY A 11 -31.32 1.08 4.55
CA GLY A 11 -30.46 1.86 5.43
C GLY A 11 -28.99 1.55 5.15
N ARG A 12 -28.10 2.48 5.51
CA ARG A 12 -26.64 2.30 5.41
C ARG A 12 -26.30 0.88 5.94
N PRO A 13 -25.62 0.03 5.16
CA PRO A 13 -25.39 -1.39 5.53
C PRO A 13 -24.59 -1.58 6.84
N ARG A 14 -24.09 -0.48 7.43
CA ARG A 14 -23.34 -0.45 8.68
C ARG A 14 -24.09 0.45 9.67
N GLY A 15 -25.01 -0.15 10.44
CA GLY A 15 -25.82 0.52 11.45
C GLY A 15 -25.43 0.22 12.91
N ALA A 16 -24.64 -0.83 13.13
CA ALA A 16 -24.19 -1.23 14.47
C ALA A 16 -22.84 -0.56 14.83
N ARG A 17 -22.73 -0.06 16.06
CA ARG A 17 -21.51 0.55 16.63
C ARG A 17 -20.91 -0.34 17.71
N ILE A 18 -19.58 -0.35 17.81
CA ILE A 18 -18.84 -0.96 18.90
C ILE A 18 -18.16 0.19 19.66
N GLU A 19 -18.51 0.35 20.93
CA GLU A 19 -17.89 1.34 21.82
C GLU A 19 -16.85 0.62 22.67
N VAL A 20 -15.60 1.09 22.59
CA VAL A 20 -14.46 0.55 23.33
C VAL A 20 -13.82 1.71 24.09
N TRP A 21 -13.77 1.58 25.40
CA TRP A 21 -13.05 2.52 26.26
C TRP A 21 -11.57 2.19 26.17
N VAL A 22 -10.76 3.21 25.89
CA VAL A 22 -9.31 3.10 25.75
C VAL A 22 -8.65 4.25 26.51
N THR A 23 -7.43 4.01 26.99
CA THR A 23 -6.61 5.08 27.53
C THR A 23 -6.09 6.01 26.41
N PRO A 24 -5.63 7.23 26.73
CA PRO A 24 -5.00 8.10 25.75
C PRO A 24 -3.81 7.46 25.03
N GLU A 25 -3.03 6.66 25.76
CA GLU A 25 -1.85 5.95 25.24
C GLU A 25 -2.26 4.87 24.24
N GLU A 26 -3.24 4.04 24.60
CA GLU A 26 -3.80 3.02 23.72
C GLU A 26 -4.38 3.64 22.45
N ARG A 27 -5.09 4.77 22.58
CA ARG A 27 -5.64 5.50 21.43
C ARG A 27 -4.53 6.01 20.51
N ALA A 28 -3.45 6.53 21.06
CA ALA A 28 -2.30 7.00 20.29
C ALA A 28 -1.61 5.84 19.55
N GLU A 29 -1.44 4.71 20.22
CA GLU A 29 -0.85 3.51 19.61
C GLU A 29 -1.72 2.96 18.46
N ILE A 30 -3.03 2.90 18.64
CA ILE A 30 -3.97 2.47 17.59
C ILE A 30 -3.93 3.45 16.41
N ALA A 31 -3.81 4.75 16.67
CA ALA A 31 -3.72 5.77 15.61
C ALA A 31 -2.44 5.60 14.77
N ASP A 32 -1.29 5.44 15.42
CA ASP A 32 0.00 5.24 14.76
C ASP A 32 0.03 3.91 13.96
N ARG A 33 -0.55 2.83 14.50
CA ARG A 33 -0.69 1.57 13.75
C ARG A 33 -1.63 1.71 12.53
N ALA A 34 -2.71 2.49 12.67
CA ALA A 34 -3.63 2.77 11.57
C ALA A 34 -2.97 3.61 10.46
N GLU A 35 -2.17 4.60 10.83
CA GLU A 35 -1.39 5.44 9.92
C GLU A 35 -0.36 4.62 9.14
N ARG A 36 0.41 3.76 9.83
CA ARG A 36 1.37 2.83 9.19
C ARG A 36 0.70 1.85 8.22
N ALA A 37 -0.57 1.52 8.46
CA ALA A 37 -1.39 0.69 7.59
C ALA A 37 -2.14 1.48 6.49
N GLY A 38 -2.07 2.83 6.49
CA GLY A 38 -2.79 3.66 5.52
C GLY A 38 -4.30 3.58 5.66
N LEU A 39 -4.79 3.23 6.85
CA LEU A 39 -6.21 3.04 7.14
C LEU A 39 -6.70 4.10 8.10
N SER A 40 -7.96 4.53 7.95
CA SER A 40 -8.63 5.27 9.04
C SER A 40 -8.71 4.40 10.29
N LEU A 41 -8.76 5.01 11.47
CA LEU A 41 -8.88 4.32 12.77
C LEU A 41 -9.99 3.24 12.77
N SER A 42 -11.17 3.60 12.23
CA SER A 42 -12.33 2.70 12.13
C SER A 42 -12.15 1.56 11.12
N ALA A 43 -11.35 1.78 10.07
CA ALA A 43 -11.00 0.74 9.10
C ALA A 43 -9.94 -0.20 9.67
N TYR A 44 -8.95 0.35 10.38
CA TYR A 44 -7.92 -0.41 11.08
C TYR A 44 -8.52 -1.32 12.15
N MET A 45 -9.33 -0.79 13.07
CA MET A 45 -9.96 -1.58 14.14
C MET A 45 -10.88 -2.69 13.62
N ARG A 46 -11.58 -2.42 12.52
CA ARG A 46 -12.41 -3.43 11.86
C ARG A 46 -11.58 -4.51 11.18
N ALA A 47 -10.49 -4.15 10.50
CA ALA A 47 -9.58 -5.13 9.92
C ALA A 47 -8.94 -5.99 11.01
N ALA A 48 -8.50 -5.38 12.12
CA ALA A 48 -7.97 -6.09 13.27
C ALA A 48 -9.00 -7.04 13.92
N GLY A 49 -10.23 -6.55 14.17
CA GLY A 49 -11.30 -7.34 14.80
C GLY A 49 -11.85 -8.47 13.93
N LEU A 50 -11.78 -8.35 12.60
CA LEU A 50 -12.18 -9.38 11.65
C LEU A 50 -11.01 -10.28 11.21
N ASN A 51 -9.83 -10.13 11.84
CA ASN A 51 -8.60 -10.84 11.48
C ASN A 51 -8.22 -10.73 9.99
N HIS A 52 -8.52 -9.58 9.37
CA HIS A 52 -8.05 -9.28 8.03
C HIS A 52 -6.57 -8.90 8.07
N ARG A 53 -5.81 -9.41 7.08
CA ARG A 53 -4.40 -9.03 6.89
C ARG A 53 -4.28 -7.52 6.68
N ILE A 54 -3.76 -6.82 7.67
CA ILE A 54 -3.41 -5.41 7.59
C ILE A 54 -2.11 -5.30 6.79
N LYS A 55 -2.19 -4.85 5.55
CA LYS A 55 -1.01 -4.63 4.71
C LYS A 55 -0.38 -3.29 5.10
N SER A 56 0.92 -3.31 5.38
CA SER A 56 1.71 -2.12 5.70
C SER A 56 1.89 -1.26 4.45
N VAL A 57 1.79 0.07 4.57
CA VAL A 57 2.02 1.03 3.46
C VAL A 57 3.50 1.08 3.06
N TYR A 58 4.40 0.64 3.93
CA TYR A 58 5.84 0.60 3.66
C TYR A 58 6.20 -0.21 2.40
N ASP A 59 5.35 -1.14 1.99
CA ASP A 59 5.57 -1.95 0.78
C ASP A 59 5.52 -1.08 -0.49
N LEU A 60 4.67 -0.05 -0.52
CA LEU A 60 4.50 0.77 -1.73
C LEU A 60 5.66 1.74 -1.97
N GLN A 61 6.22 2.33 -0.91
CA GLN A 61 7.37 3.24 -1.03
C GLN A 61 8.64 2.46 -1.37
N ALA A 62 8.87 1.32 -0.70
CA ALA A 62 10.00 0.45 -1.00
C ALA A 62 9.95 -0.10 -2.44
N VAL A 63 8.76 -0.45 -2.94
CA VAL A 63 8.56 -0.82 -4.34
C VAL A 63 8.87 0.37 -5.28
N GLY A 64 8.47 1.59 -4.93
CA GLY A 64 8.80 2.79 -5.70
C GLY A 64 10.31 3.04 -5.81
N ASP A 65 11.03 2.92 -4.70
CA ASP A 65 12.49 3.06 -4.65
C ASP A 65 13.18 1.97 -5.47
N LEU A 66 12.68 0.72 -5.40
CA LEU A 66 13.21 -0.39 -6.19
C LEU A 66 12.98 -0.19 -7.71
N VAL A 67 11.82 0.35 -8.11
CA VAL A 67 11.55 0.70 -9.51
C VAL A 67 12.54 1.75 -10.02
N ARG A 68 12.86 2.76 -9.20
CA ARG A 68 13.84 3.79 -9.54
C ARG A 68 15.24 3.20 -9.74
N VAL A 69 15.69 2.34 -8.84
CA VAL A 69 16.98 1.64 -8.95
C VAL A 69 17.04 0.76 -10.22
N ASN A 70 15.97 0.03 -10.52
CA ASN A 70 15.88 -0.76 -11.75
C ASN A 70 15.94 0.10 -13.02
N GLY A 71 15.31 1.27 -13.01
CA GLY A 71 15.41 2.24 -14.11
C GLY A 71 16.83 2.74 -14.34
N ASP A 72 17.56 3.04 -13.26
CA ASP A 72 18.94 3.50 -13.32
C ASP A 72 19.88 2.42 -13.87
N LEU A 73 19.70 1.16 -13.43
CA LEU A 73 20.42 0.01 -13.97
C LEU A 73 20.16 -0.19 -15.47
N GLY A 74 18.91 -0.03 -15.91
CA GLY A 74 18.56 -0.09 -17.34
C GLY A 74 19.30 0.97 -18.17
N ARG A 75 19.43 2.19 -17.65
CA ARG A 75 20.19 3.27 -18.32
C ARG A 75 21.68 2.96 -18.38
N VAL A 76 22.27 2.47 -17.28
CA VAL A 76 23.68 2.07 -17.24
C VAL A 76 23.96 0.93 -18.23
N ALA A 77 23.10 -0.08 -18.28
CA ALA A 77 23.21 -1.19 -19.23
C ALA A 77 23.10 -0.71 -20.68
N GLY A 78 22.21 0.26 -20.97
CA GLY A 78 22.09 0.89 -22.28
C GLY A 78 23.37 1.63 -22.69
N LEU A 79 23.95 2.42 -21.79
CA LEU A 79 25.23 3.11 -22.02
C LEU A 79 26.38 2.13 -22.24
N LEU A 80 26.43 1.04 -21.46
CA LEU A 80 27.42 -0.02 -21.64
C LEU A 80 27.28 -0.69 -23.02
N LYS A 81 26.04 -0.98 -23.42
CA LYS A 81 25.77 -1.55 -24.75
C LYS A 81 26.23 -0.62 -25.87
N LEU A 82 25.96 0.68 -25.75
CA LEU A 82 26.42 1.68 -26.72
C LEU A 82 27.95 1.73 -26.79
N TRP A 83 28.61 1.78 -25.64
CA TRP A 83 30.07 1.79 -25.57
C TRP A 83 30.71 0.55 -26.20
N LEU A 84 30.15 -0.63 -25.96
CA LEU A 84 30.60 -1.88 -26.59
C LEU A 84 30.37 -1.90 -28.11
N ALA A 85 29.29 -1.27 -28.59
CA ALA A 85 29.00 -1.16 -30.01
C ALA A 85 29.92 -0.15 -30.72
N GLU A 86 30.25 0.96 -30.07
CA GLU A 86 31.16 1.98 -30.59
C GLU A 86 32.63 1.54 -30.55
N LYS A 87 33.01 0.72 -29.54
CA LYS A 87 34.40 0.32 -29.31
C LYS A 87 34.55 -1.21 -29.19
N PRO A 88 34.26 -1.97 -30.26
CA PRO A 88 34.40 -3.41 -30.25
C PRO A 88 35.85 -3.83 -29.98
N GLY A 89 36.05 -4.63 -28.92
CA GLY A 89 37.36 -5.19 -28.56
C GLY A 89 38.27 -4.29 -27.70
N GLN A 90 37.84 -3.06 -27.35
CA GLN A 90 38.61 -2.22 -26.43
C GLN A 90 38.52 -2.76 -24.99
N GLY A 91 39.66 -3.12 -24.39
CA GLY A 91 39.75 -3.68 -23.04
C GLY A 91 39.65 -5.21 -22.96
N ALA A 92 39.34 -5.90 -24.06
CA ALA A 92 39.43 -7.35 -24.14
C ALA A 92 40.89 -7.77 -24.34
N ARG A 93 41.61 -8.09 -23.25
CA ARG A 93 42.89 -8.80 -23.39
C ARG A 93 42.59 -10.23 -23.86
N ARG A 94 43.15 -10.59 -25.02
CA ARG A 94 43.28 -11.99 -25.40
C ARG A 94 44.31 -12.62 -24.46
N PHE A 95 43.90 -13.68 -23.76
CA PHE A 95 44.82 -14.64 -23.17
C PHE A 95 45.41 -15.51 -24.28
#